data_AF-A0A954DVY6-F1
#
_entry.id   AF-A0A954DVY6-F1
#
_cell.length_a   1.000
_cell.length_b   1.000
_cell.length_c   1.000
_cell.angle_alpha   90.00
_cell.angle_beta   90.00
_cell.angle_gamma   90.00
#
_symmetry.space_group_name_H-M   'P 1'
#
loop_
_entity.id
_entity.type
_entity.pdbx_description
1 polymer ?
#
loop_
_entity_poly.entity_id
_entity_poly.type
_entity_poly.pdbx_seq_one_letter_code
_entity_poly.pdbx_strand_id
1 'polypeptide(L)' 'MRGGDPASLSNLAGYIDHTLLKADATAAEIDKLCAEALENNFASV' A
#
# COMPACT_ATOMS: atom_id res chain seq x y z
N MET A 1 0.78 25.70 11.07
CA MET A 1 -0.25 24.65 11.12
C MET A 1 -0.97 24.62 9.78
N ARG A 2 -0.43 23.94 8.75
CA ARG A 2 -1.20 23.74 7.51
C ARG A 2 -2.09 22.52 7.72
N GLY A 3 -3.39 22.76 7.86
CA GLY A 3 -4.41 21.72 7.78
C GLY A 3 -4.32 21.02 6.42
N GLY A 4 -4.56 19.71 6.41
CA GLY A 4 -4.37 18.85 5.25
C GLY A 4 -5.15 19.34 4.04
N ASP A 5 -4.43 19.68 2.98
CA ASP A 5 -5.01 19.91 1.67
C ASP A 5 -5.66 18.60 1.19
N PRO A 6 -6.96 18.58 0.85
CA PRO A 6 -7.63 17.39 0.33
C PRO A 6 -7.01 16.88 -0.98
N ALA A 7 -6.27 17.75 -1.69
CA ALA A 7 -5.45 17.38 -2.85
C ALA A 7 -4.24 16.49 -2.50
N SER A 8 -3.76 16.49 -1.24
CA SER A 8 -2.62 15.65 -0.83
C SER A 8 -3.01 14.17 -0.69
N LEU A 9 -4.26 13.88 -0.33
CA LEU A 9 -4.77 12.51 -0.23
C LEU A 9 -4.95 11.85 -1.60
N SER A 10 -5.16 12.64 -2.66
CA SER A 10 -5.38 12.14 -4.02
C SER A 10 -4.17 11.40 -4.61
N ASN A 11 -2.97 11.56 -4.04
CA ASN A 11 -1.75 10.89 -4.48
C ASN A 11 -1.13 10.01 -3.37
N LEU A 12 -1.90 9.67 -2.34
CA LEU A 12 -1.39 8.92 -1.19
C LEU A 12 -0.85 7.54 -1.59
N ALA A 13 -1.48 6.87 -2.57
CA ALA A 13 -1.09 5.54 -3.01
C ALA A 13 0.39 5.43 -3.42
N GLY A 14 0.91 6.44 -4.12
CA GLY A 14 2.32 6.50 -4.53
C GLY A 14 3.33 6.68 -3.40
N TYR A 15 2.87 6.77 -2.15
CA TYR A 15 3.72 6.81 -0.95
C TYR A 15 3.58 5.57 -0.06
N ILE A 16 2.79 4.58 -0.46
CA ILE A 16 2.55 3.38 0.33
C ILE A 16 3.46 2.25 -0.15
N ASP A 17 4.26 1.72 0.77
CA ASP A 17 4.98 0.45 0.62
C ASP A 17 4.19 -0.65 1.35
N HIS A 18 3.50 -1.49 0.57
CA HIS A 18 2.54 -2.46 1.08
C HIS A 18 3.26 -3.71 1.62
N THR A 19 3.58 -3.68 2.90
CA THR A 19 4.52 -4.61 3.53
C THR A 19 3.82 -5.74 4.32
N LEU A 20 4.26 -7.00 4.15
CA LEU A 20 3.92 -8.12 5.03
C LEU A 20 5.18 -8.87 5.49
N LEU A 21 5.58 -8.65 6.75
CA LEU A 21 6.76 -9.27 7.37
C LEU A 21 6.43 -10.16 8.57
N LYS A 22 5.21 -10.71 8.61
CA LYS A 22 4.86 -11.71 9.62
C LYS A 22 5.65 -13.00 9.37
N ALA A 23 6.18 -13.60 10.44
CA ALA A 23 7.04 -14.79 10.35
C ALA A 23 6.32 -16.02 9.77
N ASP A 24 5.00 -16.05 9.86
CA ASP A 24 4.11 -17.10 9.39
C ASP A 24 3.35 -16.72 8.11
N ALA A 25 3.76 -15.65 7.42
CA ALA A 25 3.14 -15.25 6.15
C ALA A 25 3.18 -16.40 5.13
N THR A 26 2.01 -16.74 4.60
CA THR A 26 1.82 -17.80 3.61
C THR A 26 1.93 -17.26 2.18
N ALA A 27 2.19 -18.13 1.22
CA ALA A 27 2.24 -17.74 -0.20
C ALA A 27 0.92 -17.09 -0.68
N ALA A 28 -0.23 -17.61 -0.24
CA ALA A 28 -1.53 -17.05 -0.59
C ALA A 28 -1.74 -15.61 -0.05
N GLU A 29 -1.13 -15.28 1.10
CA GLU A 29 -1.17 -13.91 1.64
C GLU A 29 -0.25 -12.97 0.84
N ILE A 30 0.88 -13.46 0.32
CA ILE A 30 1.75 -12.68 -0.58
C ILE A 30 1.07 -12.44 -1.94
N ASP A 31 0.40 -13.44 -2.50
CA ASP A 31 -0.37 -13.27 -3.75
C ASP A 31 -1.46 -12.19 -3.58
N LYS A 32 -2.14 -12.22 -2.43
CA LYS A 32 -3.13 -11.21 -2.06
C LYS A 32 -2.50 -9.82 -1.90
N LEU A 33 -1.37 -9.72 -1.19
CA LEU A 33 -0.61 -8.48 -1.01
C LEU A 33 -0.28 -7.83 -2.36
N CYS A 34 0.26 -8.61 -3.30
CA CYS A 34 0.58 -8.14 -4.65
C CYS A 34 -0.67 -7.71 -5.43
N ALA A 35 -1.77 -8.46 -5.35
CA ALA A 35 -3.01 -8.12 -6.03
C ALA A 35 -3.60 -6.80 -5.52
N GLU A 36 -3.61 -6.58 -4.20
CA GLU A 36 -4.09 -5.35 -3.58
C GLU A 36 -3.23 -4.14 -3.96
N ALA A 37 -1.90 -4.30 -4.01
CA ALA A 37 -1.00 -3.24 -4.42
C ALA A 37 -1.21 -2.81 -5.87
N LEU A 38 -1.48 -3.76 -6.77
CA LEU A 38 -1.81 -3.47 -8.16
C LEU A 38 -3.18 -2.78 -8.27
N GLU A 39 -4.20 -3.26 -7.56
CA GLU A 39 -5.54 -2.67 -7.56
C GLU A 39 -5.52 -1.20 -7.10
N ASN A 40 -4.68 -0.88 -6.11
CA ASN A 40 -4.61 0.45 -5.51
C ASN A 40 -3.47 1.32 -6.04
N ASN A 41 -2.60 0.81 -6.92
CA ASN A 41 -1.42 1.48 -7.45
C ASN A 41 -0.46 1.96 -6.35
N PHE A 42 -0.13 1.08 -5.41
CA PHE A 42 0.89 1.34 -4.38
C PHE A 42 2.29 1.42 -4.98
N ALA A 43 3.22 2.06 -4.25
CA ALA A 43 4.57 2.32 -4.73
C ALA A 43 5.42 1.05 -4.79
N SER A 44 5.28 0.18 -3.79
CA SER A 44 5.97 -1.10 -3.70
C SER A 44 5.22 -2.11 -2.82
N VAL A 45 5.70 -3.35 -2.84
CA VAL A 45 5.33 -4.47 -1.96
C VAL A 45 6.58 -5.08 -1.35
#